data_AF-A0A256YVE7-F1
#
_entry.id   AF-A0A256YVE7-F1
#
_cell.length_a   1.000
_cell.length_b   1.000
_cell.length_c   1.000
_cell.angle_alpha   90.00
_cell.angle_beta   90.00
_cell.angle_gamma   90.00
#
_symmetry.space_group_name_H-M   'P 1'
#
loop_
_entity.id
_entity.type
_entity.pdbx_description
1 polymer ?
#
loop_
_entity_poly.entity_id
_entity_poly.type
_entity_poly.pdbx_seq_one_letter_code
_entity_poly.pdbx_strand_id
1 'polypeptide(L)'
;MKKKKEFTIILPKFFGEKPIDKTIADKADKVINRKFTKYSKDIFENPQKYYYKFSFKINKVNEDDTATTQLVGHEISTDVLSKSVRKFTTRIDTRVKGITEDNVEIIIKAIIITAKNVKINIAKKIRAETIKFLKLYITKNQLDKIMKDLISDDLQRDIKKSLNSIYPIGIVEIRKTEINYK
;
A
#
# COMPACT_ATOMS: atom_id res chain seq x y z
N MET A 1 -11.88 -39.91 -1.94
CA MET A 1 -11.44 -38.51 -1.68
C MET A 1 -10.41 -38.12 -2.73
N LYS A 2 -10.56 -36.97 -3.40
CA LYS A 2 -9.51 -36.48 -4.31
C LYS A 2 -8.26 -36.13 -3.49
N LYS A 3 -7.07 -36.56 -3.94
CA LYS A 3 -5.80 -36.26 -3.26
C LYS A 3 -5.57 -34.76 -3.31
N LYS A 4 -5.39 -34.16 -2.14
CA LYS A 4 -5.05 -32.74 -1.99
C LYS A 4 -3.55 -32.57 -2.17
N LYS A 5 -3.15 -31.58 -2.97
CA LYS A 5 -1.75 -31.15 -3.12
C LYS A 5 -1.51 -29.86 -2.34
N GLU A 6 -0.30 -29.71 -1.86
CA GLU A 6 0.16 -28.51 -1.16
C GLU A 6 0.95 -27.63 -2.13
N PHE A 7 0.64 -26.33 -2.15
CA PHE A 7 1.26 -25.34 -3.01
C PHE A 7 1.96 -24.28 -2.16
N THR A 8 3.22 -23.98 -2.46
CA THR A 8 3.99 -22.97 -1.72
C THR A 8 3.79 -21.60 -2.34
N ILE A 9 3.35 -20.63 -1.55
CA ILE A 9 3.08 -19.26 -2.00
C ILE A 9 4.35 -18.43 -1.90
N ILE A 10 4.77 -17.89 -3.05
CA ILE A 10 5.95 -17.04 -3.20
C ILE A 10 5.51 -15.59 -3.36
N LEU A 11 6.17 -14.70 -2.62
CA LEU A 11 5.92 -13.26 -2.69
C LEU A 11 6.42 -12.65 -4.02
N PRO A 12 5.89 -11.49 -4.43
CA PRO A 12 6.37 -10.78 -5.60
C PRO A 12 7.86 -10.37 -5.48
N LYS A 13 8.50 -10.13 -6.63
CA LYS A 13 9.93 -9.73 -6.74
C LYS A 13 10.36 -8.62 -5.80
N PHE A 14 9.57 -7.57 -5.65
CA PHE A 14 9.93 -6.43 -4.81
C PHE A 14 9.93 -6.73 -3.30
N PHE A 15 9.41 -7.89 -2.86
CA PHE A 15 9.53 -8.41 -1.50
C PHE A 15 10.64 -9.47 -1.33
N GLY A 16 11.43 -9.73 -2.39
CA GLY A 16 12.57 -10.65 -2.36
C GLY A 16 12.23 -12.12 -2.62
N GLU A 17 11.09 -12.42 -3.27
CA GLU A 17 10.67 -13.78 -3.70
C GLU A 17 10.73 -14.83 -2.57
N LYS A 18 10.44 -14.42 -1.34
CA LYS A 18 10.42 -15.32 -0.18
C LYS A 18 9.15 -16.19 -0.17
N PRO A 19 9.26 -17.48 0.22
CA PRO A 19 8.09 -18.30 0.52
C PRO A 19 7.46 -17.81 1.83
N ILE A 20 6.14 -17.58 1.85
CA ILE A 20 5.47 -17.03 3.04
C ILE A 20 4.43 -17.95 3.65
N ASP A 21 3.73 -18.72 2.82
CA ASP A 21 2.62 -19.55 3.28
C ASP A 21 2.42 -20.73 2.34
N LYS A 22 1.62 -21.69 2.76
CA LYS A 22 1.25 -22.87 2.00
C LYS A 22 -0.26 -22.91 1.84
N THR A 23 -0.74 -23.33 0.68
CA THR A 23 -2.16 -23.51 0.42
C THR A 23 -2.44 -24.87 -0.15
N ILE A 24 -3.54 -25.47 0.29
CA ILE A 24 -3.92 -26.82 -0.11
C ILE A 24 -5.05 -26.73 -1.13
N ALA A 25 -4.96 -27.51 -2.21
CA ALA A 25 -6.02 -27.62 -3.22
C ALA A 25 -5.98 -28.97 -3.96
N ASP A 26 -7.11 -29.35 -4.56
CA ASP A 26 -7.18 -30.58 -5.39
C ASP A 26 -6.57 -30.39 -6.79
N LYS A 27 -6.54 -29.15 -7.29
CA LYS A 27 -6.06 -28.76 -8.63
C LYS A 27 -5.41 -27.39 -8.57
N ALA A 28 -4.40 -27.14 -9.41
CA ALA A 28 -3.71 -25.86 -9.53
C ALA A 28 -4.66 -24.70 -9.90
N ASP A 29 -5.63 -24.94 -10.79
CA ASP A 29 -6.59 -23.91 -11.23
C ASP A 29 -7.42 -23.32 -10.09
N LYS A 30 -7.69 -24.12 -9.04
CA LYS A 30 -8.44 -23.68 -7.86
C LYS A 30 -7.64 -22.75 -6.94
N VAL A 31 -6.32 -22.68 -7.13
CA VAL A 31 -5.40 -21.85 -6.35
C VAL A 31 -5.27 -20.46 -6.98
N ILE A 32 -5.34 -20.38 -8.30
CA ILE A 32 -5.30 -19.12 -9.06
C ILE A 32 -6.45 -18.21 -8.59
N ASN A 33 -6.20 -16.91 -8.51
CA ASN A 33 -7.12 -15.88 -8.03
C ASN A 33 -7.47 -15.91 -6.53
N ARG A 34 -6.92 -16.83 -5.72
CA ARG A 34 -7.05 -16.72 -4.25
C ARG A 34 -6.36 -15.45 -3.77
N LYS A 35 -7.04 -14.73 -2.88
CA LYS A 35 -6.51 -13.55 -2.20
C LYS A 35 -6.12 -13.93 -0.78
N PHE A 36 -4.97 -13.44 -0.35
CA PHE A 36 -4.55 -13.57 1.04
C PHE A 36 -3.93 -12.26 1.50
N THR A 37 -3.79 -12.14 2.81
CA THR A 37 -3.31 -10.92 3.42
C THR A 37 -2.30 -11.25 4.50
N LYS A 38 -1.18 -10.52 4.52
CA LYS A 38 -0.12 -10.67 5.52
C LYS A 38 0.28 -9.31 6.07
N TYR A 39 0.70 -9.28 7.32
CA TYR A 39 1.26 -8.07 7.89
C TYR A 39 2.72 -7.91 7.47
N SER A 40 3.21 -6.67 7.49
CA SER A 40 4.61 -6.37 7.21
C SER A 40 5.58 -7.13 8.12
N LYS A 41 5.20 -7.34 9.40
CA LYS A 41 5.99 -8.11 10.39
C LYS A 41 6.16 -9.59 10.05
N ASP A 42 5.28 -10.14 9.22
CA ASP A 42 5.35 -11.54 8.79
C ASP A 42 6.21 -11.69 7.52
N ILE A 43 6.47 -10.57 6.82
CA ILE A 43 7.21 -10.53 5.55
C ILE A 43 8.68 -10.15 5.79
N PHE A 44 8.89 -9.14 6.61
CA PHE A 44 10.20 -8.60 6.93
C PHE A 44 10.57 -8.90 8.37
N GLU A 45 11.85 -9.15 8.64
CA GLU A 45 12.34 -9.52 9.99
C GLU A 45 12.24 -8.35 10.98
N ASN A 46 12.45 -7.11 10.54
CA ASN A 46 12.38 -5.90 11.39
C ASN A 46 11.74 -4.71 10.65
N PRO A 47 10.42 -4.70 10.40
CA PRO A 47 9.78 -3.60 9.71
C PRO A 47 9.46 -2.44 10.67
N GLN A 48 9.85 -1.23 10.27
CA GLN A 48 9.44 -0.01 10.99
C GLN A 48 7.90 0.14 11.03
N LYS A 49 7.22 -0.25 9.96
CA LYS A 49 5.76 -0.17 9.81
C LYS A 49 5.11 -1.55 9.94
N TYR A 50 5.28 -2.19 11.10
CA TYR A 50 4.72 -3.54 11.37
C TYR A 50 3.20 -3.65 11.13
N TYR A 51 2.49 -2.53 11.21
CA TYR A 51 1.04 -2.41 11.08
C TYR A 51 0.53 -2.30 9.63
N TYR A 52 1.43 -2.25 8.65
CA TYR A 52 1.05 -2.33 7.24
C TYR A 52 0.56 -3.73 6.90
N LYS A 53 -0.57 -3.80 6.20
CA LYS A 53 -1.26 -5.02 5.80
C LYS A 53 -1.25 -5.09 4.27
N PHE A 54 -0.55 -6.09 3.72
CA PHE A 54 -0.40 -6.27 2.28
C PHE A 54 -1.33 -7.35 1.76
N SER A 55 -2.11 -7.01 0.73
CA SER A 55 -3.04 -7.93 0.07
C SER A 55 -2.45 -8.44 -1.23
N PHE A 56 -2.41 -9.75 -1.36
CA PHE A 56 -1.83 -10.45 -2.50
C PHE A 56 -2.89 -11.28 -3.21
N LYS A 57 -2.65 -11.55 -4.49
CA LYS A 57 -3.46 -12.43 -5.33
C LYS A 57 -2.53 -13.41 -6.03
N ILE A 58 -2.89 -14.68 -6.03
CA ILE A 58 -2.14 -15.70 -6.79
C ILE A 58 -2.44 -15.50 -8.29
N ASN A 59 -1.37 -15.31 -9.08
CA ASN A 59 -1.46 -15.09 -10.52
C ASN A 59 -1.23 -16.39 -11.30
N LYS A 60 -0.15 -17.11 -10.98
CA LYS A 60 0.25 -18.33 -11.68
C LYS A 60 0.76 -19.38 -10.71
N VAL A 61 0.44 -20.63 -10.99
CA VAL A 61 1.07 -21.80 -10.36
C VAL A 61 2.07 -22.38 -11.36
N ASN A 62 3.31 -22.58 -10.92
CA ASN A 62 4.38 -23.19 -11.70
C ASN A 62 4.34 -24.71 -11.56
N GLU A 63 5.16 -25.39 -12.36
CA GLU A 63 5.22 -26.86 -12.41
C GLU A 63 5.73 -27.48 -11.09
N ASP A 64 6.58 -26.75 -10.35
CA ASP A 64 7.13 -27.17 -9.04
C ASP A 64 6.15 -26.97 -7.86
N ASP A 65 4.84 -26.94 -8.14
CA ASP A 65 3.78 -26.64 -7.16
C ASP A 65 3.99 -25.28 -6.41
N THR A 66 4.73 -24.34 -7.03
CA THR A 66 4.93 -22.99 -6.51
C THR A 66 3.92 -21.99 -7.06
N ALA A 67 3.29 -21.22 -6.19
CA ALA A 67 2.29 -20.21 -6.55
C ALA A 67 2.90 -18.80 -6.48
N THR A 68 3.08 -18.18 -7.64
CA THR A 68 3.56 -16.79 -7.74
C THR A 68 2.41 -15.80 -7.53
N THR A 69 2.72 -14.71 -6.84
CA THR A 69 1.70 -13.74 -6.42
C THR A 69 1.97 -12.36 -6.99
N GLN A 70 0.89 -11.59 -7.09
CA GLN A 70 0.90 -10.17 -7.43
C GLN A 70 0.29 -9.39 -6.27
N LEU A 71 0.75 -8.15 -6.08
CA LEU A 71 0.24 -7.28 -5.04
C LEU A 71 -1.02 -6.58 -5.51
N VAL A 72 -2.12 -6.79 -4.79
CA VAL A 72 -3.39 -6.09 -5.04
C VAL A 72 -3.39 -4.72 -4.39
N GLY A 73 -2.67 -4.58 -3.27
CA GLY A 73 -2.55 -3.31 -2.58
C GLY A 73 -2.13 -3.43 -1.13
N HIS A 74 -2.06 -2.29 -0.46
CA HIS A 74 -1.70 -2.15 0.95
C HIS A 74 -2.80 -1.41 1.71
N GLU A 75 -2.95 -1.73 3.00
CA GLU A 75 -3.81 -1.02 3.93
C GLU A 75 -3.13 -0.87 5.31
N ILE A 76 -3.33 0.26 5.96
CA ILE A 76 -2.91 0.50 7.34
C ILE A 76 -3.92 -0.11 8.31
N SER A 77 -3.45 -0.71 9.42
CA SER A 77 -4.35 -1.18 10.48
C SER A 77 -5.21 -0.03 11.06
N THR A 78 -6.50 -0.33 11.27
CA THR A 78 -7.47 0.65 11.77
C THR A 78 -7.09 1.21 13.14
N ASP A 79 -6.43 0.41 13.97
CA ASP A 79 -6.06 0.76 15.34
C ASP A 79 -4.94 1.80 15.39
N VAL A 80 -3.99 1.73 14.45
CA VAL A 80 -2.94 2.73 14.34
C VAL A 80 -3.50 4.03 13.78
N LEU A 81 -4.40 3.92 12.79
CA LEU A 81 -5.03 5.10 12.20
C LEU A 81 -5.91 5.85 13.21
N SER A 82 -6.71 5.14 14.00
CA SER A 82 -7.59 5.75 15.00
C SER A 82 -6.82 6.47 16.09
N LYS A 83 -5.69 5.89 16.55
CA LYS A 83 -4.78 6.51 17.53
C LYS A 83 -4.04 7.74 17.00
N SER A 84 -3.87 7.83 15.68
CA SER A 84 -3.18 8.97 15.05
C SER A 84 -4.04 10.23 15.05
N VAL A 85 -5.37 10.09 15.01
CA VAL A 85 -6.31 11.22 15.01
C VAL A 85 -6.52 11.69 16.44
N ARG A 86 -6.20 12.95 16.73
CA ARG A 86 -6.32 13.55 18.07
C ARG A 86 -7.35 14.67 18.09
N LYS A 87 -7.88 14.97 19.28
CA LYS A 87 -8.72 16.16 19.49
C LYS A 87 -7.93 17.42 19.11
N PHE A 88 -8.63 18.44 18.59
CA PHE A 88 -8.06 19.71 18.14
C PHE A 88 -7.08 19.61 16.96
N THR A 89 -7.19 18.55 16.17
CA THR A 89 -6.51 18.39 14.88
C THR A 89 -7.53 18.27 13.75
N THR A 90 -7.12 18.61 12.53
CA THR A 90 -7.96 18.40 11.34
C THR A 90 -7.43 17.24 10.53
N ARG A 91 -8.30 16.28 10.25
CA ARG A 91 -8.03 15.15 9.36
C ARG A 91 -8.43 15.54 7.93
N ILE A 92 -7.52 15.31 6.99
CA ILE A 92 -7.72 15.58 5.56
C ILE A 92 -7.44 14.28 4.81
N ASP A 93 -8.48 13.70 4.23
CA ASP A 93 -8.36 12.53 3.34
C ASP A 93 -8.25 12.99 1.88
N THR A 94 -7.45 12.24 1.11
CA THR A 94 -7.26 12.38 -0.34
C THR A 94 -7.42 11.03 -1.03
N ARG A 95 -7.88 11.04 -2.29
CA ARG A 95 -7.89 9.88 -3.17
C ARG A 95 -7.39 10.30 -4.53
N VAL A 96 -6.31 9.67 -4.98
CA VAL A 96 -5.65 9.99 -6.25
C VAL A 96 -5.55 8.73 -7.08
N LYS A 97 -6.16 8.73 -8.26
CA LYS A 97 -5.96 7.72 -9.30
C LYS A 97 -4.90 8.23 -10.27
N GLY A 98 -3.97 7.38 -10.66
CA GLY A 98 -2.96 7.66 -11.67
C GLY A 98 -2.51 6.40 -12.40
N ILE A 99 -1.76 6.60 -13.47
CA ILE A 99 -1.11 5.53 -14.23
C ILE A 99 0.39 5.73 -14.02
N THR A 100 1.07 4.67 -13.62
CA THR A 100 2.52 4.66 -13.42
C THR A 100 3.26 4.60 -14.76
N GLU A 101 4.57 4.79 -14.73
CA GLU A 101 5.40 4.70 -15.95
C GLU A 101 5.31 3.32 -16.63
N ASP A 102 5.13 2.26 -15.84
CA ASP A 102 4.92 0.87 -16.28
C ASP A 102 3.47 0.57 -16.72
N ASN A 103 2.64 1.60 -16.94
CA ASN A 103 1.26 1.50 -17.40
C ASN A 103 0.32 0.72 -16.47
N VAL A 104 0.61 0.73 -15.16
CA VAL A 104 -0.24 0.13 -14.14
C VAL A 104 -1.16 1.19 -13.53
N GLU A 105 -2.44 0.88 -13.39
CA GLU A 105 -3.38 1.77 -12.71
C GLU A 105 -3.25 1.62 -11.20
N ILE A 106 -2.87 2.71 -10.53
CA ILE A 106 -2.76 2.77 -9.07
C ILE A 106 -3.71 3.82 -8.51
N ILE A 107 -4.30 3.49 -7.36
CA ILE A 107 -5.08 4.44 -6.57
C ILE A 107 -4.49 4.53 -5.18
N ILE A 108 -4.09 5.75 -4.81
CA ILE A 108 -3.48 6.06 -3.51
C ILE A 108 -4.49 6.86 -2.69
N LYS A 109 -4.77 6.40 -1.46
CA LYS A 109 -5.56 7.11 -0.45
C LYS A 109 -4.62 7.56 0.65
N ALA A 110 -4.36 8.85 0.76
CA ALA A 110 -3.53 9.42 1.81
C ALA A 110 -4.36 10.14 2.86
N ILE A 111 -3.86 10.11 4.09
CA ILE A 111 -4.41 10.82 5.25
C ILE A 111 -3.36 11.79 5.76
N ILE A 112 -3.80 13.02 5.96
CA ILE A 112 -2.99 14.09 6.52
C ILE A 112 -3.68 14.58 7.79
N ILE A 113 -2.91 14.73 8.85
CA ILE A 113 -3.38 15.24 10.14
C ILE A 113 -2.55 16.48 10.44
N THR A 114 -3.22 17.63 10.55
CA THR A 114 -2.59 18.91 10.87
C THR A 114 -2.18 18.98 12.34
N ALA A 115 -1.18 19.81 12.67
CA ALA A 115 -0.74 19.97 14.06
C ALA A 115 -1.81 20.60 14.97
N LYS A 116 -2.65 21.46 14.39
CA LYS A 116 -3.79 22.11 15.06
C LYS A 116 -4.98 22.18 14.11
N ASN A 117 -6.15 22.53 14.63
CA ASN A 117 -7.35 22.79 13.83
C ASN A 117 -7.09 23.87 12.77
N VAL A 118 -7.55 23.62 11.55
CA VAL A 118 -7.43 24.56 10.42
C VAL A 118 -8.78 24.99 9.88
N LYS A 119 -8.82 26.19 9.31
CA LYS A 119 -9.98 26.67 8.54
C LYS A 119 -10.17 25.81 7.28
N ILE A 120 -11.42 25.72 6.81
CA ILE A 120 -11.81 24.93 5.65
C ILE A 120 -10.99 25.28 4.40
N ASN A 121 -10.70 26.57 4.17
CA ASN A 121 -9.92 27.01 3.01
C ASN A 121 -8.48 26.47 3.01
N ILE A 122 -7.83 26.41 4.18
CA ILE A 122 -6.48 25.85 4.32
C ILE A 122 -6.54 24.34 4.09
N ALA A 123 -7.53 23.65 4.66
CA ALA A 123 -7.71 22.21 4.42
C ALA A 123 -7.94 21.87 2.93
N LYS A 124 -8.70 22.71 2.21
CA LYS A 124 -8.89 22.59 0.76
C LYS A 124 -7.57 22.77 0.00
N LYS A 125 -6.77 23.79 0.37
CA LYS A 125 -5.46 24.05 -0.24
C LYS A 125 -4.49 22.90 -0.03
N ILE A 126 -4.40 22.37 1.20
CA ILE A 126 -3.59 21.18 1.52
C ILE A 126 -4.02 19.99 0.66
N ARG A 127 -5.33 19.70 0.60
CA ARG A 127 -5.87 18.60 -0.21
C ARG A 127 -5.49 18.73 -1.68
N ALA A 128 -5.61 19.92 -2.26
CA ALA A 128 -5.28 20.17 -3.67
C ALA A 128 -3.79 19.96 -3.94
N GLU A 129 -2.92 20.46 -3.07
CA GLU A 129 -1.47 20.32 -3.21
C GLU A 129 -1.03 18.86 -3.09
N THR A 130 -1.59 18.10 -2.14
CA THR A 130 -1.32 16.66 -2.03
C THR A 130 -1.74 15.91 -3.28
N ILE A 131 -2.93 16.22 -3.84
CA ILE A 131 -3.40 15.57 -5.06
C ILE A 131 -2.44 15.86 -6.22
N LYS A 132 -1.99 17.10 -6.36
CA LYS A 132 -1.03 17.51 -7.39
C LYS A 132 0.30 16.77 -7.23
N PHE A 133 0.85 16.76 -6.01
CA PHE A 133 2.11 16.07 -5.70
C PHE A 133 2.02 14.57 -6.03
N LEU A 134 1.01 13.88 -5.52
CA LEU A 134 0.82 12.45 -5.72
C LEU A 134 0.62 12.11 -7.20
N LYS A 135 -0.17 12.89 -7.94
CA LYS A 135 -0.35 12.67 -9.39
C LYS A 135 0.99 12.72 -10.12
N LEU A 136 1.77 13.77 -9.90
CA LEU A 136 3.07 13.95 -10.54
C LEU A 136 4.03 12.81 -10.16
N TYR A 137 4.07 12.44 -8.88
CA TYR A 137 4.92 11.38 -8.38
C TYR A 137 4.55 10.01 -8.97
N ILE A 138 3.25 9.69 -9.12
CA ILE A 138 2.79 8.45 -9.75
C ILE A 138 3.22 8.38 -11.21
N THR A 139 2.99 9.44 -12.01
CA THR A 139 3.34 9.43 -13.45
C THR A 139 4.84 9.37 -13.73
N LYS A 140 5.69 9.78 -12.78
CA LYS A 140 7.14 9.85 -12.95
C LYS A 140 7.89 8.59 -12.52
N ASN A 141 7.23 7.67 -11.82
CA ASN A 141 7.90 6.53 -11.21
C ASN A 141 7.18 5.22 -11.58
N GLN A 142 7.96 4.16 -11.62
CA GLN A 142 7.47 2.79 -11.74
C GLN A 142 6.84 2.30 -10.44
N LEU A 143 5.91 1.34 -10.53
CA LEU A 143 5.22 0.74 -9.38
C LEU A 143 6.18 0.26 -8.29
N ASP A 144 7.27 -0.41 -8.66
CA ASP A 144 8.25 -0.96 -7.73
C ASP A 144 8.90 0.12 -6.85
N LYS A 145 9.22 1.26 -7.45
CA LYS A 145 9.80 2.39 -6.71
C LYS A 145 8.76 3.02 -5.79
N ILE A 146 7.53 3.20 -6.26
CA ILE A 146 6.44 3.75 -5.44
C ILE A 146 6.18 2.88 -4.21
N MET A 147 6.22 1.55 -4.36
CA MET A 147 6.02 0.64 -3.23
C MET A 147 7.20 0.66 -2.25
N LYS A 148 8.44 0.72 -2.74
CA LYS A 148 9.62 0.85 -1.87
C LYS A 148 9.58 2.15 -1.07
N ASP A 149 9.33 3.27 -1.73
CA ASP A 149 9.27 4.60 -1.10
C ASP A 149 8.10 4.72 -0.11
N LEU A 150 7.02 3.96 -0.32
CA LEU A 150 5.90 3.85 0.62
C LEU A 150 6.29 3.06 1.88
N ILE A 151 7.03 1.96 1.73
CA ILE A 151 7.50 1.12 2.85
C ILE A 151 8.56 1.85 3.69
N SER A 152 9.43 2.64 3.06
CA SER A 152 10.48 3.44 3.72
C SER A 152 9.99 4.78 4.28
N ASP A 153 8.74 5.16 4.03
CA ASP A 153 8.12 6.44 4.43
C ASP A 153 8.70 7.67 3.68
N ASP A 154 9.54 7.45 2.66
CA ASP A 154 10.20 8.52 1.90
C ASP A 154 9.15 9.42 1.21
N LEU A 155 8.12 8.80 0.60
CA LEU A 155 7.02 9.49 -0.05
C LEU A 155 6.25 10.39 0.94
N GLN A 156 5.96 9.88 2.14
CA GLN A 156 5.24 10.58 3.20
C GLN A 156 6.05 11.77 3.70
N ARG A 157 7.36 11.61 3.87
CA ARG A 157 8.26 12.70 4.28
C ARG A 157 8.29 13.82 3.26
N ASP A 158 8.34 13.50 1.96
CA ASP A 158 8.39 14.52 0.93
C ASP A 158 7.07 15.26 0.77
N ILE A 159 5.94 14.56 0.89
CA ILE A 159 4.61 15.20 0.98
C ILE A 159 4.57 16.14 2.19
N LYS A 160 5.05 15.69 3.37
CA LYS A 160 5.05 16.50 4.59
C LYS A 160 5.89 17.77 4.43
N LYS A 161 7.08 17.68 3.82
CA LYS A 161 7.93 18.85 3.52
C LYS A 161 7.21 19.86 2.63
N SER A 162 6.58 19.39 1.55
CA SER A 162 5.81 20.24 0.63
C SER A 162 4.67 20.95 1.37
N LEU A 163 3.90 20.22 2.18
CA LEU A 163 2.72 20.76 2.87
C LEU A 163 3.05 21.68 4.05
N ASN A 164 4.20 21.50 4.70
CA ASN A 164 4.64 22.35 5.80
C ASN A 164 4.81 23.82 5.40
N SER A 165 5.03 24.11 4.11
CA SER A 165 5.04 25.48 3.57
C SER A 165 3.69 26.20 3.69
N ILE A 166 2.59 25.44 3.72
CA ILE A 166 1.22 25.95 3.82
C ILE A 166 0.78 26.04 5.27
N TYR A 167 0.97 24.94 6.02
CA TYR A 167 0.57 24.82 7.42
C TYR A 167 1.36 23.70 8.09
N PRO A 168 1.71 23.81 9.40
CA PRO A 168 2.40 22.74 10.11
C PRO A 168 1.59 21.43 10.12
N ILE A 169 2.16 20.40 9.50
CA ILE A 169 1.57 19.06 9.42
C ILE A 169 2.13 18.17 10.52
N GLY A 170 1.23 17.50 11.25
CA GLY A 170 1.62 16.51 12.25
C GLY A 170 2.02 15.20 11.58
N ILE A 171 1.05 14.53 10.97
CA ILE A 171 1.19 13.17 10.43
C ILE A 171 0.75 13.15 8.96
N VAL A 172 1.51 12.46 8.13
CA VAL A 172 1.13 12.09 6.76
C VAL A 172 1.30 10.59 6.64
N GLU A 173 0.25 9.89 6.24
CA GLU A 173 0.26 8.44 6.08
C GLU A 173 -0.51 8.01 4.84
N ILE A 174 -0.03 6.96 4.16
CA ILE A 174 -0.75 6.37 3.03
C ILE A 174 -1.67 5.28 3.56
N ARG A 175 -2.93 5.63 3.82
CA ARG A 175 -3.93 4.70 4.38
C ARG A 175 -4.12 3.44 3.54
N LYS A 176 -4.23 3.59 2.22
CA LYS A 176 -4.53 2.46 1.35
C LYS A 176 -3.99 2.69 -0.06
N THR A 177 -3.45 1.65 -0.66
CA THR A 177 -3.18 1.58 -2.09
C THR A 177 -4.02 0.47 -2.73
N GLU A 178 -4.56 0.74 -3.91
CA GLU A 178 -5.30 -0.22 -4.73
C GLU A 178 -4.59 -0.27 -6.09
N ILE A 179 -4.15 -1.47 -6.49
CA ILE A 179 -3.40 -1.70 -7.73
C ILE A 179 -4.30 -2.53 -8.65
N ASN A 180 -4.52 -2.01 -9.85
CA ASN A 180 -5.28 -2.68 -10.88
C ASN A 180 -4.32 -2.98 -12.05
N TYR A 181 -3.93 -4.24 -12.15
CA TYR A 181 -3.28 -4.76 -13.36
C TYR A 181 -4.35 -4.86 -14.45
N LYS A 182 -4.09 -4.24 -15.60
CA LYS A 182 -4.90 -4.38 -16.82
C LYS A 182 -4.60 -5.69 -17.51
#